data_AF-A0A1V4QQT3-F1
#
_entry.id   AF-A0A1V4QQT3-F1
#
_cell.length_a   1.000
_cell.length_b   1.000
_cell.length_c   1.000
_cell.angle_alpha   90.00
_cell.angle_beta   90.00
_cell.angle_gamma   90.00
#
_symmetry.space_group_name_H-M   'P 1'
#
loop_
_entity.id
_entity.type
_entity.pdbx_description
1 polymer ?
#
loop_
_entity_poly.entity_id
_entity_poly.type
_entity_poly.pdbx_seq_one_letter_code
_entity_poly.pdbx_strand_id
1 'polypeptide(L)'
;MILAGKPVAEKFRLAVKRRVEELCAVGKPPPSLNVIQVGDDPASTVYVRSKLRTCRRLGIEHKLHHLPETTSEDELLDLIARLNKDSSVHGILMQLPLPKRMDASRVLFAIDPMKDVDGLHPVNVGR
;
A
#
# COMPACT_ATOMS: atom_id res chain seq x y z
N MET A 1 3.07 -22.98 -24.88
CA MET A 1 3.78 -21.71 -24.64
C MET A 1 3.64 -21.36 -23.16
N ILE A 2 4.74 -21.17 -22.44
CA ILE A 2 4.70 -20.76 -21.02
C ILE A 2 4.76 -19.23 -20.96
N LEU A 3 3.78 -18.60 -20.32
CA LEU A 3 3.82 -17.17 -20.03
C LEU A 3 4.61 -16.93 -18.73
N ALA A 4 5.93 -16.72 -18.85
CA ALA A 4 6.77 -16.41 -17.71
C ALA A 4 6.52 -14.98 -17.21
N GLY A 5 5.85 -14.84 -16.06
CA GLY A 5 5.54 -13.51 -15.48
C GLY A 5 6.75 -12.77 -14.90
N LYS A 6 7.80 -13.49 -14.47
CA LYS A 6 8.97 -12.90 -13.81
C LYS A 6 9.73 -11.91 -14.72
N PRO A 7 10.09 -12.24 -15.98
CA PRO A 7 10.71 -11.26 -16.90
C PRO A 7 9.85 -10.01 -17.14
N VAL A 8 8.53 -10.17 -17.27
CA VAL A 8 7.59 -9.05 -17.48
C VAL A 8 7.56 -8.12 -16.26
N ALA A 9 7.46 -8.69 -15.06
CA ALA A 9 7.47 -7.93 -13.82
C ALA A 9 8.78 -7.16 -13.61
N GLU A 10 9.94 -7.74 -13.92
CA GLU A 10 11.22 -7.03 -13.83
C GLU A 10 11.32 -5.88 -14.83
N LYS A 11 10.83 -6.05 -16.07
CA LYS A 11 10.78 -4.96 -17.06
C LYS A 11 9.93 -3.80 -16.55
N PHE A 12 8.76 -4.09 -15.96
CA PHE A 12 7.89 -3.07 -15.39
C PHE A 12 8.54 -2.34 -14.21
N ARG A 13 9.17 -3.10 -13.30
CA ARG A 13 9.91 -2.53 -12.15
C ARG A 13 11.02 -1.58 -12.58
N LEU A 14 11.77 -1.92 -13.64
CA LEU A 14 12.80 -1.03 -14.18
C LEU A 14 12.22 0.27 -14.74
N ALA A 15 11.06 0.20 -15.41
CA ALA A 15 10.37 1.38 -15.90
C ALA A 15 9.89 2.28 -14.74
N VAL A 16 9.31 1.68 -13.69
CA VAL A 16 8.88 2.41 -12.48
C VAL A 16 10.08 3.08 -11.80
N LYS A 17 11.18 2.36 -11.60
CA LYS A 17 12.40 2.91 -10.98
C LYS A 17 12.90 4.13 -11.73
N ARG A 18 13.01 4.04 -13.06
CA ARG A 18 13.41 5.16 -13.91
C ARG A 18 12.49 6.35 -13.76
N ARG A 19 11.17 6.10 -13.70
CA ARG A 19 10.18 7.18 -13.54
C ARG A 19 10.33 7.90 -12.19
N VAL A 20 10.60 7.15 -11.13
CA VAL A 20 10.90 7.72 -9.80
C VAL A 20 12.18 8.56 -9.86
N GLU A 21 13.24 8.06 -10.49
CA GLU A 21 14.50 8.81 -10.67
C GLU A 21 14.29 10.12 -11.44
N GLU A 22 13.50 10.09 -12.53
CA GLU A 22 13.14 11.29 -13.30
C GLU A 22 12.37 12.32 -12.47
N LEU A 23 11.42 11.88 -11.63
CA LEU A 23 10.67 12.77 -10.74
C LEU A 23 11.60 13.43 -9.72
N CYS A 24 12.49 12.67 -9.11
CA CYS A 24 13.46 13.19 -8.15
C CYS A 24 14.46 14.15 -8.81
N ALA A 25 14.88 13.88 -10.06
CA ALA A 25 15.81 14.73 -10.79
C ALA A 25 15.25 16.13 -11.08
N VAL A 26 13.93 16.27 -11.18
CA VAL A 26 13.25 17.59 -11.34
C VAL A 26 12.84 18.21 -10.01
N GLY A 27 13.37 17.71 -8.88
CA GLY A 27 13.14 18.27 -7.54
C GLY A 27 11.81 17.87 -6.88
N LYS A 28 11.07 16.92 -7.45
CA LYS A 28 9.86 16.39 -6.80
C LYS A 28 10.24 15.33 -5.75
N PRO A 29 9.51 15.23 -4.63
CA PRO A 29 9.74 14.16 -3.68
C PRO A 29 9.41 12.79 -4.32
N PRO A 30 10.08 11.71 -3.89
CA PRO A 30 9.70 10.36 -4.26
C PRO A 30 8.25 10.05 -3.83
N PRO A 31 7.50 9.24 -4.60
CA PRO A 31 6.19 8.77 -4.17
C PRO A 31 6.27 8.00 -2.85
N SER A 32 5.20 8.05 -2.06
CA SER A 32 5.14 7.43 -0.73
C SER A 32 3.99 6.42 -0.63
N LEU A 33 4.32 5.17 -0.27
CA LEU A 33 3.38 4.10 -0.01
C LEU A 33 3.29 3.79 1.50
N ASN A 34 2.10 3.92 2.07
CA ASN A 34 1.82 3.58 3.46
C ASN A 34 1.10 2.24 3.52
N VAL A 35 1.75 1.25 4.12
CA VAL A 35 1.17 -0.08 4.36
C VAL A 35 0.68 -0.12 5.80
N ILE A 36 -0.57 -0.54 6.01
CA ILE A 36 -1.14 -0.79 7.33
C ILE A 36 -1.24 -2.29 7.51
N GLN A 37 -0.86 -2.79 8.68
CA GLN A 37 -1.01 -4.20 9.06
C GLN A 37 -1.55 -4.25 10.49
N VAL A 38 -2.65 -4.97 10.70
CA VAL A 38 -3.21 -5.22 12.03
C VAL A 38 -2.92 -6.67 12.41
N GLY A 39 -2.16 -6.87 13.48
CA GLY A 39 -1.74 -8.18 13.95
C GLY A 39 -0.55 -8.78 13.22
N ASP A 40 -0.31 -10.07 13.49
CA ASP A 40 0.96 -10.74 13.21
C ASP A 40 0.81 -12.02 12.38
N ASP A 41 -0.21 -12.08 11.52
CA ASP A 41 -0.34 -13.21 10.59
C ASP A 41 0.99 -13.45 9.83
N PRO A 42 1.62 -14.64 9.97
CA PRO A 42 2.97 -14.87 9.44
C PRO A 42 3.05 -14.72 7.92
N ALA A 43 2.02 -15.18 7.20
CA ALA A 43 1.97 -15.06 5.75
C ALA A 43 1.88 -13.59 5.31
N SER A 44 1.01 -12.82 5.96
CA SER A 44 0.86 -11.38 5.76
C SER A 44 2.15 -10.63 6.01
N THR A 45 2.86 -10.93 7.09
CA THR A 45 4.13 -10.28 7.46
C THR A 45 5.21 -10.50 6.39
N VAL A 46 5.33 -11.72 5.85
CA VAL A 46 6.27 -12.01 4.75
C VAL A 46 5.92 -11.22 3.50
N TYR A 47 4.63 -11.16 3.17
CA TYR A 47 4.15 -10.44 2.00
C TYR A 47 4.37 -8.93 2.10
N VAL A 48 4.08 -8.32 3.25
CA VAL A 48 4.37 -6.91 3.56
C VAL A 48 5.86 -6.63 3.41
N ARG A 49 6.73 -7.45 4.00
CA ARG A 49 8.20 -7.28 3.86
C ARG A 49 8.65 -7.30 2.40
N SER A 50 8.04 -8.15 1.56
CA SER A 50 8.33 -8.20 0.12
C SER A 50 7.92 -6.89 -0.59
N LYS A 51 6.75 -6.35 -0.26
CA LYS A 51 6.27 -5.06 -0.79
C LYS A 51 7.19 -3.91 -0.41
N LEU A 52 7.59 -3.80 0.86
CA LEU A 52 8.50 -2.74 1.33
C LEU A 52 9.89 -2.85 0.69
N ARG A 53 10.43 -4.07 0.57
CA ARG A 53 11.71 -4.32 -0.12
C ARG A 53 11.64 -3.88 -1.59
N THR A 54 10.50 -4.10 -2.24
CA THR A 54 10.28 -3.66 -3.62
C THR A 54 10.23 -2.13 -3.68
N CYS A 55 9.50 -1.45 -2.80
CA CYS A 55 9.48 0.01 -2.73
C CYS A 55 10.89 0.59 -2.60
N ARG A 56 11.67 0.08 -1.63
CA ARG A 56 13.07 0.47 -1.44
C ARG A 56 13.92 0.29 -2.69
N ARG A 57 13.78 -0.85 -3.41
CA ARG A 57 14.52 -1.12 -4.65
C ARG A 57 14.15 -0.15 -5.79
N LEU A 58 12.92 0.36 -5.77
CA LEU A 58 12.40 1.27 -6.78
C LEU A 58 12.61 2.76 -6.44
N GLY A 59 13.15 3.08 -5.26
CA GLY A 59 13.28 4.46 -4.78
C GLY A 59 11.98 5.07 -4.26
N ILE A 60 10.99 4.24 -3.94
CA ILE A 60 9.70 4.66 -3.40
C ILE A 60 9.81 4.73 -1.88
N GLU A 61 9.42 5.86 -1.31
CA GLU A 61 9.30 6.02 0.14
C GLU A 61 8.19 5.13 0.66
N HIS A 62 8.41 4.53 1.82
CA HIS A 62 7.43 3.61 2.38
C HIS A 62 7.41 3.66 3.89
N LYS A 63 6.21 3.46 4.44
CA LYS A 63 5.99 3.36 5.88
C LYS A 63 5.09 2.19 6.18
N LEU A 64 5.49 1.39 7.17
CA LEU A 64 4.66 0.35 7.74
C LEU A 64 4.03 0.87 9.03
N HIS A 65 2.71 0.86 9.09
CA HIS A 65 1.93 1.08 10.31
C HIS A 65 1.51 -0.30 10.83
N HIS A 66 2.34 -0.85 11.71
CA HIS A 66 2.05 -2.14 12.35
C HIS A 66 1.28 -1.89 13.64
N LEU A 67 0.04 -2.34 13.66
CA LEU A 67 -0.91 -2.16 14.75
C LEU A 67 -1.16 -3.50 15.44
N PRO A 68 -1.28 -3.53 16.78
CA PRO A 68 -1.55 -4.78 17.49
C PRO A 68 -2.92 -5.35 17.14
N GLU A 69 -3.08 -6.67 17.32
CA GLU A 69 -4.39 -7.33 17.18
C GLU A 69 -5.44 -6.80 18.16
N THR A 70 -5.11 -5.94 19.12
CA THR A 70 -6.06 -5.32 20.05
C THR A 70 -6.60 -3.97 19.58
N THR A 71 -6.03 -3.37 18.52
CA THR A 71 -6.47 -2.08 17.98
C THR A 71 -7.96 -2.10 17.64
N SER A 72 -8.69 -1.07 18.02
CA SER A 72 -10.10 -0.91 17.68
C SER A 72 -10.30 -0.52 16.22
N GLU A 73 -11.49 -0.75 15.68
CA GLU A 73 -11.81 -0.32 14.32
C GLU A 73 -11.75 1.20 14.19
N ASP A 74 -12.22 1.95 15.20
CA ASP A 74 -12.20 3.42 15.19
C ASP A 74 -10.77 3.98 15.17
N GLU A 75 -9.84 3.41 15.94
CA GLU A 75 -8.42 3.80 15.88
C GLU A 75 -7.79 3.56 14.49
N LEU A 76 -8.18 2.46 13.83
CA LEU A 76 -7.74 2.16 12.47
C LEU A 76 -8.33 3.15 11.46
N LEU A 77 -9.62 3.48 11.57
CA LEU A 77 -10.29 4.47 10.72
C LEU A 77 -9.70 5.86 10.91
N ASP A 78 -9.35 6.24 12.15
CA ASP A 78 -8.67 7.50 12.44
C ASP A 78 -7.29 7.57 11.78
N LEU A 79 -6.54 6.47 11.79
CA LEU A 79 -5.27 6.39 11.06
C LEU A 79 -5.49 6.58 9.56
N ILE A 80 -6.43 5.87 8.96
CA ILE A 80 -6.76 5.98 7.53
C ILE A 80 -7.16 7.43 7.19
N ALA A 81 -7.99 8.07 8.02
CA ALA A 81 -8.40 9.46 7.84
C ALA A 81 -7.22 10.44 7.87
N ARG A 82 -6.22 10.22 8.75
CA ARG A 82 -4.99 11.01 8.76
C ARG A 82 -4.17 10.81 7.47
N LEU A 83 -4.00 9.57 7.03
CA LEU A 83 -3.25 9.24 5.82
C LEU A 83 -3.92 9.75 4.54
N ASN A 84 -5.25 9.74 4.48
CA ASN A 84 -6.02 10.32 3.38
C ASN A 84 -5.77 11.82 3.25
N LYS A 85 -5.71 12.54 4.38
CA LYS A 85 -5.48 14.01 4.40
C LYS A 85 -4.03 14.42 4.18
N ASP A 86 -3.07 13.52 4.42
CA ASP A 86 -1.65 13.81 4.26
C ASP A 86 -1.25 13.85 2.78
N SER A 87 -0.93 15.04 2.26
CA SER A 87 -0.51 15.24 0.87
C SER A 87 0.84 14.59 0.52
N SER A 88 1.64 14.20 1.51
CA SER A 88 2.88 13.44 1.29
C SER A 88 2.61 11.95 1.04
N VAL A 89 1.42 11.45 1.40
CA VAL A 89 0.99 10.06 1.19
C VAL A 89 0.29 9.92 -0.15
N HIS A 90 0.86 9.10 -1.04
CA HIS A 90 0.37 8.90 -2.39
C HIS A 90 -0.39 7.58 -2.57
N GLY A 91 -0.09 6.59 -1.73
CA GLY A 91 -0.76 5.30 -1.74
C GLY A 91 -0.94 4.76 -0.32
N ILE A 92 -2.08 4.11 -0.09
CA ILE A 92 -2.43 3.42 1.15
C ILE A 92 -2.77 1.98 0.80
N LEU A 93 -2.20 1.05 1.55
CA LEU A 93 -2.40 -0.37 1.38
C LEU A 93 -2.84 -0.99 2.69
N MET A 94 -4.02 -1.62 2.70
CA MET A 94 -4.51 -2.34 3.87
C MET A 94 -4.18 -3.83 3.73
N GLN A 95 -3.21 -4.32 4.53
CA GLN A 95 -2.90 -5.74 4.55
C GLN A 95 -4.03 -6.54 5.19
N LEU A 96 -4.51 -7.56 4.46
CA LEU A 96 -5.50 -8.54 4.91
C LEU A 96 -4.84 -9.88 5.28
N PRO A 97 -5.47 -10.72 6.14
CA PRO A 97 -6.77 -10.51 6.77
C PRO A 97 -6.74 -9.52 7.94
N LEU A 98 -7.87 -8.87 8.20
CA LEU A 98 -8.10 -8.11 9.44
C LEU A 98 -8.62 -9.03 10.55
N PRO A 99 -8.47 -8.65 11.84
CA PRO A 99 -9.11 -9.35 12.94
C PRO A 99 -10.63 -9.49 12.72
N LYS A 100 -11.20 -10.66 13.06
CA LYS A 100 -12.62 -11.01 12.79
C LYS A 100 -13.67 -10.04 13.33
N ARG A 101 -13.29 -9.21 14.30
CA ARG A 101 -14.18 -8.21 14.92
C ARG A 101 -14.31 -6.91 14.12
N MET A 102 -13.53 -6.75 13.04
CA MET A 102 -13.56 -5.58 12.17
C MET A 102 -14.30 -5.88 10.87
N ASP A 103 -15.02 -4.89 10.36
CA ASP A 103 -15.61 -4.92 9.03
C ASP A 103 -14.56 -4.48 7.99
N ALA A 104 -14.00 -5.46 7.28
CA ALA A 104 -13.01 -5.20 6.23
C ALA A 104 -13.53 -4.30 5.12
N SER A 105 -14.82 -4.37 4.77
CA SER A 105 -15.41 -3.52 3.74
C SER A 105 -15.42 -2.07 4.21
N ARG A 106 -15.86 -1.83 5.45
CA ARG A 106 -15.85 -0.48 6.04
C ARG A 106 -14.45 0.12 6.07
N VAL A 107 -13.44 -0.67 6.45
CA VAL A 107 -12.04 -0.23 6.46
C VAL A 107 -11.52 0.07 5.05
N LEU A 108 -11.73 -0.82 4.09
CA LEU A 108 -11.26 -0.63 2.71
C LEU A 108 -11.94 0.57 2.04
N PHE A 109 -13.23 0.79 2.30
CA PHE A 109 -13.99 1.89 1.70
C PHE A 109 -13.68 3.24 2.35
N ALA A 110 -13.02 3.24 3.52
CA ALA A 110 -12.53 4.46 4.13
C ALA A 110 -11.25 5.00 3.47
N ILE A 111 -10.55 4.19 2.67
CA ILE A 111 -9.36 4.63 1.93
C ILE A 111 -9.80 5.53 0.77
N ASP A 112 -9.18 6.69 0.62
CA ASP A 112 -9.45 7.58 -0.51
C ASP A 112 -9.25 6.81 -1.84
N PRO A 113 -10.23 6.79 -2.76
CA PRO A 113 -10.11 6.10 -4.04
C PRO A 113 -8.85 6.46 -4.83
N MET A 114 -8.36 7.70 -4.69
CA MET A 114 -7.15 8.18 -5.37
C MET A 114 -5.85 7.68 -4.74
N LYS A 115 -5.92 7.16 -3.51
CA LYS A 115 -4.79 6.57 -2.77
C LYS A 115 -4.91 5.05 -2.60
N ASP A 116 -6.03 4.45 -3.01
CA ASP A 116 -6.25 3.00 -2.97
C ASP A 116 -5.42 2.30 -4.06
N VAL A 117 -4.26 1.77 -3.67
CA VAL A 117 -3.35 1.09 -4.59
C VAL A 117 -3.70 -0.36 -4.88
N ASP A 118 -4.58 -0.97 -4.06
CA ASP A 118 -5.09 -2.33 -4.31
C ASP A 118 -6.33 -2.30 -5.22
N GLY A 119 -6.95 -1.14 -5.42
CA GLY A 119 -8.11 -0.97 -6.29
C GLY A 119 -9.38 -1.59 -5.73
N LEU A 120 -9.44 -1.82 -4.42
CA LEU A 120 -10.55 -2.51 -3.74
C LEU A 120 -11.68 -1.56 -3.34
N HIS A 121 -11.49 -0.25 -3.44
CA HIS A 121 -12.55 0.71 -3.21
C HIS A 121 -13.66 0.53 -4.28
N PRO A 122 -14.97 0.55 -3.94
CA PRO A 122 -16.05 0.28 -4.89
C PRO A 122 -16.03 1.16 -6.15
N VAL A 123 -15.65 2.42 -5.98
CA VAL A 123 -15.45 3.38 -7.07
C VAL A 123 -14.37 2.93 -8.07
N ASN A 124 -13.33 2.22 -7.60
CA ASN A 124 -12.25 1.71 -8.44
C ASN A 124 -12.60 0.36 -9.07
N VAL A 125 -13.33 -0.52 -8.36
CA VAL A 125 -13.79 -1.82 -8.90
C VAL A 125 -14.78 -1.65 -10.05
N GLY A 126 -15.59 -0.58 -10.02
CA GLY A 126 -16.60 -0.29 -11.05
C GLY A 126 -16.13 0.58 -12.22
N ARG A 127 -14.86 0.99 -12.26
CA ARG A 127 -14.25 1.78 -13.35
C ARG A 127 -13.41 0.90 -14.27
#